data_AF-A0A7D5T685-F1
#
_entry.id   AF-A0A7D5T685-F1
#
_cell.length_a   1.000
_cell.length_b   1.000
_cell.length_c   1.000
_cell.angle_alpha   90.00
_cell.angle_beta   90.00
_cell.angle_gamma   90.00
#
_symmetry.space_group_name_H-M   'P 1'
#
loop_
_entity.id
_entity.type
_entity.pdbx_description
1 polymer ?
#
loop_
_entity_poly.entity_id
_entity_poly.type
_entity_poly.pdbx_seq_one_letter_code
_entity_poly.pdbx_strand_id
1 'polypeptide(L)'
;MTTDTRNGDGRAPRPSRTPANRAGTVRDGDDRFVAAVEALATAAPWDPGEDPELARAVDFLGWDLDAETVLRAGDGAGVLTAVAVAVPLTLLLGLPSVGVAAGLLVGLAVAAAARYVPRGLATARRTRALGTAPELVSSAVLRMRLAPTTETAAAFAAETCDGRLARSLDGHVRGARGTGRSGLSSFADEWAEWFPALRRALTLVESAGSAEPEERERALDGALDVTLEGTRESMAEFAAGVQGPATALYAFGVLLPLALVALLPTAGTVGLEIPLSAVVVGYDLLLPAALLVASGWLLARRPVAFPPAPVSRSHPDVPDSRWPAAVAGAATAAGAWLVVTTIAAPWTALVAAPAAGLGVALVVAYRPMTAVRDRVAAVESGLPDALYLVGREVDRGRSVEAALDDAVELLDSATGEVFADAVRQQRQVRAGVHESFLGEHGALATVPSERARSTAELLAVAASEGRPAGPAVVAMADHLDDLQGVERTIRRDLERVTSTLANTAAVFGPLVGGATVTLAEQMSTDGPLTAAVSPAALGLAVGAYVMTLAVVLTTLATGLERGLDRSLVGYRVGRALCLAATVFVAGLVGTGWLV
;
A
#
# COMPACT_ATOMS: atom_id res chain seq x y z
N MET A 1 8.52 -68.63 30.34
CA MET A 1 8.91 -69.21 29.03
C MET A 1 7.84 -68.79 28.03
N THR A 2 8.04 -67.76 27.20
CA THR A 2 8.94 -67.59 26.02
C THR A 2 8.36 -68.15 24.71
N THR A 3 8.70 -67.49 23.59
CA THR A 3 8.15 -67.61 22.20
C THR A 3 6.77 -66.96 22.03
N ASP A 4 6.56 -65.85 21.30
CA ASP A 4 7.24 -65.14 20.18
C ASP A 4 6.97 -65.66 18.76
N THR A 5 6.80 -64.68 17.86
CA THR A 5 6.57 -64.70 16.41
C THR A 5 5.17 -65.12 15.94
N ARG A 6 4.54 -64.43 14.96
CA ARG A 6 4.74 -63.07 14.38
C ARG A 6 3.45 -62.64 13.64
N ASN A 7 3.30 -61.35 13.32
CA ASN A 7 2.33 -60.89 12.30
C ASN A 7 3.04 -59.90 11.35
N GLY A 8 2.80 -60.02 10.05
CA GLY A 8 3.44 -59.20 9.03
C GLY A 8 2.41 -58.44 8.22
N ASP A 9 2.61 -57.14 8.02
CA ASP A 9 2.02 -56.46 6.87
C ASP A 9 2.89 -55.26 6.44
N GLY A 10 3.03 -55.08 5.14
CA GLY A 10 4.04 -54.20 4.55
C GLY A 10 3.56 -52.77 4.34
N ARG A 11 4.32 -51.78 4.83
CA ARG A 11 4.27 -50.39 4.33
C ARG A 11 5.58 -50.04 3.65
N ALA A 12 5.51 -49.74 2.35
CA ALA A 12 6.65 -49.27 1.58
C ALA A 12 7.10 -47.85 2.04
N PRO A 13 8.40 -47.56 2.07
CA PRO A 13 8.90 -46.23 2.43
C PRO A 13 8.67 -45.22 1.29
N ARG A 14 8.20 -44.02 1.63
CA ARG A 14 8.14 -42.87 0.70
C ARG A 14 9.57 -42.32 0.49
N PRO A 15 9.94 -41.87 -0.73
CA PRO A 15 11.25 -41.31 -0.98
C PRO A 15 11.43 -39.97 -0.26
N SER A 16 12.59 -39.80 0.39
CA SER A 16 13.00 -38.59 1.08
C SER A 16 13.23 -37.44 0.10
N ARG A 17 12.44 -36.37 0.19
CA ARG A 17 12.72 -35.10 -0.49
C ARG A 17 13.85 -34.37 0.25
N THR A 18 15.01 -34.27 -0.36
CA THR A 18 16.08 -33.35 0.06
C THR A 18 15.58 -31.91 -0.07
N PRO A 19 15.55 -31.09 1.00
CA PRO A 19 15.18 -29.69 0.88
C PRO A 19 16.33 -28.90 0.25
N ALA A 20 16.05 -28.23 -0.86
CA ALA A 20 16.98 -27.24 -1.43
C ALA A 20 17.13 -26.06 -0.45
N ASN A 21 18.37 -25.58 -0.27
CA ASN A 21 18.80 -24.71 0.82
C ASN A 21 18.38 -23.22 0.68
N ARG A 22 17.14 -22.96 0.22
CA ARG A 22 16.50 -21.63 0.17
C ARG A 22 15.16 -21.56 0.90
N ALA A 23 14.61 -22.69 1.37
CA ALA A 23 13.35 -22.73 2.12
C ALA A 23 13.51 -22.47 3.64
N GLY A 24 14.73 -22.55 4.17
CA GLY A 24 15.00 -22.45 5.61
C GLY A 24 14.65 -21.09 6.23
N THR A 25 14.98 -20.00 5.54
CA THR A 25 14.80 -18.64 6.09
C THR A 25 13.35 -18.17 6.18
N VAL A 26 12.44 -18.75 5.37
CA VAL A 26 11.00 -18.46 5.45
C VAL A 26 10.39 -19.27 6.60
N ARG A 27 10.68 -20.58 6.68
CA ARG A 27 10.24 -21.43 7.80
C ARG A 27 10.75 -20.96 9.17
N ASP A 28 12.04 -20.62 9.30
CA ASP A 28 12.58 -20.05 10.54
C ASP A 28 11.88 -18.74 10.96
N GLY A 29 11.30 -18.00 10.00
CA GLY A 29 10.52 -16.80 10.26
C GLY A 29 9.11 -17.12 10.76
N ASP A 30 8.43 -18.04 10.09
CA ASP A 30 7.07 -18.48 10.43
C ASP A 30 7.05 -19.24 11.78
N ASP A 31 7.99 -20.16 12.02
CA ASP A 31 8.11 -20.92 13.27
C ASP A 31 8.34 -20.00 14.49
N ARG A 32 9.15 -18.94 14.32
CA ARG A 32 9.37 -17.92 15.36
C ARG A 32 8.15 -17.02 15.59
N PHE A 33 7.38 -16.76 14.54
CA PHE A 33 6.13 -16.01 14.65
C PHE A 33 5.09 -16.80 15.45
N VAL A 34 4.90 -18.09 15.12
CA VAL A 34 4.01 -19.01 15.85
C VAL A 34 4.38 -19.07 17.33
N ALA A 35 5.65 -19.35 17.65
CA ALA A 35 6.11 -19.44 19.05
C ALA A 35 5.94 -18.12 19.84
N ALA A 36 6.06 -16.96 19.18
CA ALA A 36 5.82 -15.67 19.82
C ALA A 36 4.34 -15.41 20.10
N VAL A 37 3.44 -15.84 19.20
CA VAL A 37 1.98 -15.77 19.39
C VAL A 37 1.56 -16.68 20.54
N GLU A 38 2.04 -17.93 20.58
CA GLU A 38 1.75 -18.87 21.67
C GLU A 38 2.23 -18.34 23.04
N ALA A 39 3.45 -17.77 23.11
CA ALA A 39 3.96 -17.18 24.34
C ALA A 39 3.06 -16.03 24.85
N LEU A 40 2.57 -15.17 23.94
CA LEU A 40 1.66 -14.08 24.29
C LEU A 40 0.28 -14.58 24.70
N ALA A 41 -0.20 -15.71 24.16
CA ALA A 41 -1.47 -16.31 24.54
C ALA A 41 -1.50 -16.75 26.01
N THR A 42 -0.35 -17.12 26.60
CA THR A 42 -0.26 -17.46 28.04
C THR A 42 -0.47 -16.26 28.98
N ALA A 43 -0.39 -15.02 28.47
CA ALA A 43 -0.58 -13.79 29.24
C ALA A 43 -2.04 -13.27 29.24
N ALA A 44 -2.97 -13.94 28.56
CA ALA A 44 -4.38 -13.57 28.51
C ALA A 44 -5.04 -13.71 29.91
N PRO A 45 -5.64 -12.65 30.50
CA PRO A 45 -6.29 -12.75 31.81
C PRO A 45 -7.69 -13.38 31.77
N TRP A 46 -8.24 -13.57 30.57
CA TRP A 46 -9.61 -14.05 30.32
C TRP A 46 -9.66 -14.90 29.06
N ASP A 47 -10.76 -15.65 28.91
CA ASP A 47 -11.03 -16.44 27.72
C ASP A 47 -11.84 -15.60 26.70
N PRO A 48 -11.32 -15.33 25.48
CA PRO A 48 -11.96 -14.42 24.53
C PRO A 48 -13.20 -14.99 23.80
N GLY A 49 -13.45 -16.30 23.93
CA GLY A 49 -14.51 -17.03 23.23
C GLY A 49 -14.17 -17.37 21.77
N GLU A 50 -15.07 -18.11 21.11
CA GLU A 50 -14.94 -18.50 19.71
C GLU A 50 -15.36 -17.39 18.74
N ASP A 51 -14.65 -17.27 17.61
CA ASP A 51 -14.96 -16.32 16.55
C ASP A 51 -14.92 -16.99 15.15
N PRO A 52 -16.07 -17.40 14.58
CA PRO A 52 -16.14 -18.15 13.33
C PRO A 52 -15.88 -17.29 12.07
N GLU A 53 -15.82 -15.97 12.20
CA GLU A 53 -15.32 -15.11 11.11
C GLU A 53 -13.79 -15.00 11.14
N LEU A 54 -13.19 -14.95 12.33
CA LEU A 54 -11.75 -14.97 12.47
C LEU A 54 -11.17 -16.32 12.03
N ALA A 55 -11.78 -17.45 12.42
CA ALA A 55 -11.38 -18.79 11.97
C ALA A 55 -11.27 -18.87 10.44
N ARG A 56 -12.36 -18.53 9.73
CA ARG A 56 -12.37 -18.48 8.25
C ARG A 56 -11.32 -17.54 7.65
N ALA A 57 -11.02 -16.43 8.32
CA ALA A 57 -9.98 -15.51 7.86
C ALA A 57 -8.57 -16.08 8.05
N VAL A 58 -8.30 -16.72 9.19
CA VAL A 58 -7.00 -17.36 9.51
C VAL A 58 -6.74 -18.55 8.57
N ASP A 59 -7.74 -19.41 8.34
CA ASP A 59 -7.70 -20.49 7.35
C ASP A 59 -7.37 -19.96 5.94
N PHE A 60 -8.05 -18.88 5.50
CA PHE A 60 -7.82 -18.26 4.18
C PHE A 60 -6.44 -17.60 4.06
N LEU A 61 -5.88 -17.12 5.18
CA LEU A 61 -4.53 -16.58 5.24
C LEU A 61 -3.47 -17.68 5.15
N GLY A 62 -3.80 -18.91 5.57
CA GLY A 62 -2.91 -20.07 5.60
C GLY A 62 -1.90 -19.98 6.74
N TRP A 63 -2.34 -19.58 7.93
CA TRP A 63 -1.51 -19.55 9.13
C TRP A 63 -1.64 -20.88 9.88
N ASP A 64 -0.52 -21.44 10.34
CA ASP A 64 -0.48 -22.62 11.21
C ASP A 64 -0.82 -22.24 12.68
N LEU A 65 -1.97 -21.58 12.89
CA LEU A 65 -2.43 -21.04 14.16
C LEU A 65 -3.96 -21.14 14.28
N ASP A 66 -4.47 -21.58 15.43
CA ASP A 66 -5.91 -21.52 15.72
C ASP A 66 -6.37 -20.09 16.04
N ALA A 67 -7.60 -19.75 15.64
CA ALA A 67 -8.17 -18.42 15.91
C ALA A 67 -8.27 -18.09 17.40
N GLU A 68 -8.54 -19.08 18.26
CA GLU A 68 -8.55 -18.96 19.72
C GLU A 68 -7.17 -18.52 20.26
N THR A 69 -6.09 -19.12 19.74
CA THR A 69 -4.70 -18.76 20.08
C THR A 69 -4.37 -17.34 19.63
N VAL A 70 -4.81 -16.92 18.44
CA VAL A 70 -4.66 -15.54 17.95
C VAL A 70 -5.40 -14.53 18.84
N LEU A 71 -6.61 -14.86 19.30
CA LEU A 71 -7.39 -14.01 20.20
C LEU A 71 -6.72 -13.87 21.58
N ARG A 72 -6.34 -14.99 22.21
CA ARG A 72 -5.66 -14.95 23.51
C ARG A 72 -4.32 -14.21 23.43
N ALA A 73 -3.54 -14.43 22.36
CA ALA A 73 -2.32 -13.69 22.12
C ALA A 73 -2.56 -12.18 21.96
N GLY A 74 -3.63 -11.80 21.27
CA GLY A 74 -4.06 -10.42 21.11
C GLY A 74 -4.42 -9.73 22.42
N ASP A 75 -5.24 -10.38 23.25
CA ASP A 75 -5.70 -9.83 24.52
C ASP A 75 -4.56 -9.79 25.56
N GLY A 76 -3.72 -10.84 25.62
CA GLY A 76 -2.50 -10.87 26.45
C GLY A 76 -1.47 -9.81 26.04
N ALA A 77 -1.20 -9.66 24.73
CA ALA A 77 -0.36 -8.59 24.21
C ALA A 77 -0.96 -7.20 24.49
N GLY A 78 -2.28 -7.04 24.41
CA GLY A 78 -2.99 -5.81 24.75
C GLY A 78 -2.76 -5.40 26.20
N VAL A 79 -2.87 -6.32 27.16
CA VAL A 79 -2.61 -6.03 28.57
C VAL A 79 -1.14 -5.71 28.84
N LEU A 80 -0.21 -6.48 28.27
CA LEU A 80 1.23 -6.23 28.43
C LEU A 80 1.65 -4.88 27.85
N THR A 81 1.16 -4.52 26.66
CA THR A 81 1.45 -3.23 26.03
C THR A 81 0.78 -2.06 26.76
N ALA A 82 -0.43 -2.24 27.30
CA ALA A 82 -1.08 -1.23 28.14
C ALA A 82 -0.25 -0.88 29.38
N VAL A 83 0.23 -1.88 30.11
CA VAL A 83 1.09 -1.68 31.30
C VAL A 83 2.44 -1.07 30.90
N ALA A 84 3.06 -1.57 29.82
CA ALA A 84 4.34 -1.09 29.32
C ALA A 84 4.31 0.37 28.81
N VAL A 85 3.15 0.89 28.40
CA VAL A 85 2.96 2.31 28.04
C VAL A 85 2.53 3.14 29.24
N ALA A 86 1.59 2.66 30.06
CA ALA A 86 1.06 3.43 31.19
C ALA A 86 2.13 3.73 32.24
N VAL A 87 2.92 2.73 32.66
CA VAL A 87 3.88 2.90 33.76
C VAL A 87 4.98 3.92 33.42
N PRO A 88 5.67 3.88 32.26
CA PRO A 88 6.66 4.90 31.92
C PRO A 88 6.02 6.28 31.71
N LEU A 89 4.84 6.37 31.08
CA LEU A 89 4.24 7.67 30.76
C LEU A 89 3.71 8.38 32.02
N THR A 90 3.13 7.63 32.98
CA THR A 90 2.75 8.18 34.30
C THR A 90 3.97 8.67 35.08
N LEU A 91 5.07 7.90 35.11
CA LEU A 91 6.30 8.28 35.80
C LEU A 91 7.00 9.49 35.16
N LEU A 92 6.97 9.60 33.82
CA LEU A 92 7.64 10.68 33.09
C LEU A 92 6.87 12.01 33.15
N LEU A 93 5.54 11.98 33.01
CA LEU A 93 4.72 13.19 32.94
C LEU A 93 4.19 13.66 34.31
N GLY A 94 4.21 12.81 35.34
CA GLY A 94 3.56 13.09 36.63
C GLY A 94 2.03 13.17 36.56
N LEU A 95 1.43 12.83 35.41
CA LEU A 95 -0.01 12.89 35.15
C LEU A 95 -0.58 11.45 35.07
N PRO A 96 -1.07 10.87 36.19
CA PRO A 96 -1.49 9.47 36.22
C PRO A 96 -2.65 9.18 35.26
N SER A 97 -3.58 10.12 35.09
CA SER A 97 -4.71 10.00 34.16
C SER A 97 -4.28 9.89 32.69
N VAL A 98 -3.26 10.66 32.27
CA VAL A 98 -2.73 10.65 30.89
C VAL A 98 -2.05 9.31 30.60
N GLY A 99 -1.20 8.81 31.51
CA GLY A 99 -0.53 7.53 31.33
C GLY A 99 -1.49 6.34 31.30
N VAL A 100 -2.48 6.31 32.22
CA VAL A 100 -3.51 5.25 32.20
C VAL A 100 -4.36 5.31 30.92
N ALA A 101 -4.77 6.50 30.47
CA ALA A 101 -5.52 6.65 29.22
C ALA A 101 -4.73 6.20 27.99
N ALA A 102 -3.45 6.58 27.89
CA ALA A 102 -2.58 6.17 26.80
C ALA A 102 -2.34 4.64 26.78
N GLY A 103 -2.06 4.05 27.94
CA GLY A 103 -1.90 2.60 28.06
C GLY A 103 -3.17 1.85 27.68
N LEU A 104 -4.33 2.27 28.20
CA LEU A 104 -5.61 1.65 27.85
C LEU A 104 -5.90 1.72 26.35
N LEU A 105 -5.65 2.87 25.70
CA LEU A 105 -5.83 3.04 24.26
C LEU A 105 -4.89 2.16 23.44
N VAL A 106 -3.60 2.08 23.79
CA VAL A 106 -2.64 1.22 23.09
C VAL A 106 -2.99 -0.26 23.27
N GLY A 107 -3.33 -0.69 24.48
CA GLY A 107 -3.72 -2.08 24.75
C GLY A 107 -5.01 -2.49 24.03
N LEU A 108 -6.03 -1.63 24.06
CA LEU A 108 -7.28 -1.83 23.31
C LEU A 108 -7.01 -1.87 21.80
N ALA A 109 -6.13 -1.02 21.28
CA ALA A 109 -5.75 -1.02 19.87
C ALA A 109 -5.01 -2.31 19.46
N VAL A 110 -4.15 -2.87 20.32
CA VAL A 110 -3.47 -4.15 20.08
C VAL A 110 -4.45 -5.33 20.10
N ALA A 111 -5.34 -5.39 21.09
CA ALA A 111 -6.39 -6.42 21.17
C ALA A 111 -7.37 -6.35 19.99
N ALA A 112 -7.82 -5.14 19.62
CA ALA A 112 -8.64 -4.91 18.45
C ALA A 112 -7.90 -5.26 17.15
N ALA A 113 -6.61 -4.95 17.04
CA ALA A 113 -5.80 -5.32 15.88
C ALA A 113 -5.76 -6.84 15.68
N ALA A 114 -5.58 -7.63 16.74
CA ALA A 114 -5.61 -9.10 16.65
C ALA A 114 -6.94 -9.64 16.11
N ARG A 115 -8.08 -9.02 16.46
CA ARG A 115 -9.41 -9.39 15.95
C ARG A 115 -9.69 -8.93 14.51
N TYR A 116 -9.34 -7.70 14.17
CA TYR A 116 -9.75 -7.09 12.90
C TYR A 116 -8.70 -7.13 11.79
N VAL A 117 -7.41 -7.18 12.10
CA VAL A 117 -6.35 -7.22 11.08
C VAL A 117 -6.36 -8.52 10.27
N PRO A 118 -6.53 -9.74 10.82
CA PRO A 118 -6.56 -10.96 10.02
C PRO A 118 -7.75 -10.97 9.04
N ARG A 119 -8.94 -10.58 9.50
CA ARG A 119 -10.13 -10.38 8.65
C ARG A 119 -9.85 -9.36 7.54
N GLY A 120 -9.31 -8.19 7.90
CA GLY A 120 -8.94 -7.14 6.94
C GLY A 120 -7.89 -7.59 5.93
N LEU A 121 -6.90 -8.37 6.34
CA LEU A 121 -5.88 -8.95 5.46
C LEU A 121 -6.44 -10.04 4.54
N ALA A 122 -7.38 -10.86 5.00
CA ALA A 122 -8.06 -11.85 4.18
C ALA A 122 -8.85 -11.15 3.06
N THR A 123 -9.71 -10.19 3.42
CA THR A 123 -10.45 -9.37 2.45
C THR A 123 -9.50 -8.62 1.52
N ALA A 124 -8.50 -7.91 2.04
CA ALA A 124 -7.57 -7.15 1.20
C ALA A 124 -6.71 -8.03 0.27
N ARG A 125 -6.37 -9.27 0.67
CA ARG A 125 -5.71 -10.24 -0.24
C ARG A 125 -6.65 -10.74 -1.34
N ARG A 126 -7.95 -10.90 -1.06
CA ARG A 126 -8.96 -11.23 -2.08
C ARG A 126 -9.18 -10.04 -3.04
N THR A 127 -9.35 -8.82 -2.54
CA THR A 127 -9.51 -7.62 -3.38
C THR A 127 -8.25 -7.30 -4.19
N ARG A 128 -7.05 -7.56 -3.66
CA ARG A 128 -5.78 -7.46 -4.43
C ARG A 128 -5.71 -8.44 -5.60
N ALA A 129 -6.25 -9.65 -5.44
CA ALA A 129 -6.26 -10.63 -6.53
C ALA A 129 -7.16 -10.19 -7.70
N LEU A 130 -8.17 -9.36 -7.45
CA LEU A 130 -8.98 -8.78 -8.53
C LEU A 130 -8.23 -7.71 -9.33
N GLY A 131 -7.19 -7.11 -8.75
CA GLY A 131 -6.36 -6.12 -9.42
C GLY A 131 -5.59 -6.67 -10.64
N THR A 132 -5.20 -7.94 -10.58
CA THR A 132 -4.55 -8.66 -11.69
C THR A 132 -5.55 -9.27 -12.68
N ALA A 133 -6.85 -8.99 -12.55
CA ALA A 133 -7.86 -9.55 -13.46
C ALA A 133 -7.80 -9.01 -14.89
N PRO A 134 -7.57 -7.71 -15.15
CA PRO A 134 -7.37 -7.21 -16.52
C PRO A 134 -6.17 -7.86 -17.21
N GLU A 135 -5.07 -8.05 -16.48
CA GLU A 135 -3.85 -8.68 -16.97
C GLU A 135 -4.03 -10.18 -17.28
N LEU A 136 -4.75 -10.91 -16.42
CA LEU A 136 -5.09 -12.30 -16.67
C LEU A 136 -6.01 -12.46 -17.89
N VAL A 137 -7.01 -11.59 -18.04
CA VAL A 137 -7.90 -11.60 -19.22
C VAL A 137 -7.13 -11.20 -20.48
N SER A 138 -6.27 -10.19 -20.43
CA SER A 138 -5.49 -9.75 -21.59
C SER A 138 -4.49 -10.82 -22.06
N SER A 139 -3.84 -11.51 -21.13
CA SER A 139 -2.97 -12.68 -21.40
C SER A 139 -3.74 -13.85 -22.04
N ALA A 140 -4.93 -14.17 -21.52
CA ALA A 140 -5.80 -15.20 -22.10
C ALA A 140 -6.29 -14.80 -23.51
N VAL A 141 -6.71 -13.55 -23.69
CA VAL A 141 -7.16 -12.98 -24.97
C VAL A 141 -6.06 -13.02 -26.01
N LEU A 142 -4.85 -12.58 -25.65
CA LEU A 142 -3.67 -12.65 -26.51
C LEU A 142 -3.41 -14.07 -26.97
N ARG A 143 -3.33 -15.03 -26.04
CA ARG A 143 -3.02 -16.41 -26.41
C ARG A 143 -4.11 -17.00 -27.28
N MET A 144 -5.38 -16.63 -27.07
CA MET A 144 -6.49 -17.00 -27.94
C MET A 144 -6.40 -16.39 -29.36
N ARG A 145 -5.86 -15.17 -29.53
CA ARG A 145 -5.61 -14.59 -30.87
C ARG A 145 -4.50 -15.33 -31.61
N LEU A 146 -3.44 -15.73 -30.90
CA LEU A 146 -2.27 -16.41 -31.48
C LEU A 146 -2.54 -17.90 -31.77
N ALA A 147 -3.16 -18.60 -30.82
CA ALA A 147 -3.46 -20.02 -30.87
C ALA A 147 -4.88 -20.26 -30.29
N PRO A 148 -5.93 -20.35 -31.13
CA PRO A 148 -7.33 -20.32 -30.68
C PRO A 148 -7.78 -21.62 -30.00
N THR A 149 -7.30 -21.84 -28.77
CA THR A 149 -7.63 -22.99 -27.91
C THR A 149 -7.81 -22.52 -26.47
N THR A 150 -8.94 -22.86 -25.85
CA THR A 150 -9.28 -22.37 -24.50
C THR A 150 -8.35 -22.94 -23.43
N GLU A 151 -7.92 -24.19 -23.56
CA GLU A 151 -6.96 -24.83 -22.66
C GLU A 151 -5.60 -24.13 -22.67
N THR A 152 -5.09 -23.80 -23.86
CA THR A 152 -3.78 -23.15 -23.98
C THR A 152 -3.84 -21.69 -23.55
N ALA A 153 -4.94 -21.00 -23.83
CA ALA A 153 -5.17 -19.64 -23.33
C ALA A 153 -5.24 -19.61 -21.78
N ALA A 154 -5.96 -20.56 -21.18
CA ALA A 154 -6.06 -20.67 -19.72
C ALA A 154 -4.73 -21.06 -19.06
N ALA A 155 -3.99 -22.01 -19.63
CA ALA A 155 -2.67 -22.40 -19.14
C ALA A 155 -1.66 -21.24 -19.24
N PHE A 156 -1.62 -20.55 -20.39
CA PHE A 156 -0.73 -19.41 -20.60
C PHE A 156 -1.02 -18.27 -19.61
N ALA A 157 -2.28 -17.89 -19.44
CA ALA A 157 -2.67 -16.88 -18.45
C ALA A 157 -2.38 -17.28 -16.99
N ALA A 158 -2.30 -18.59 -16.70
CA ALA A 158 -1.93 -19.10 -15.39
C ALA A 158 -0.40 -19.19 -15.15
N GLU A 159 0.39 -19.27 -16.22
CA GLU A 159 1.86 -19.37 -16.20
C GLU A 159 2.55 -18.00 -16.31
N THR A 160 1.99 -17.09 -17.12
CA THR A 160 2.49 -15.72 -17.40
C THR A 160 2.12 -14.72 -16.32
N CYS A 161 0.93 -14.83 -15.72
CA CYS A 161 0.49 -13.88 -14.70
C CYS A 161 0.92 -14.34 -13.30
N ASP A 162 1.32 -13.38 -12.46
CA ASP A 162 1.73 -13.63 -11.08
C ASP A 162 0.55 -13.53 -10.08
N GLY A 163 0.78 -13.91 -8.82
CA GLY A 163 -0.13 -13.60 -7.70
C GLY A 163 -1.10 -14.71 -7.27
N ARG A 164 -2.23 -14.35 -6.63
CA ARG A 164 -3.24 -15.32 -6.14
C ARG A 164 -4.25 -15.73 -7.22
N LEU A 165 -4.58 -14.81 -8.14
CA LEU A 165 -5.56 -15.04 -9.20
C LEU A 165 -5.06 -16.11 -10.18
N ALA A 166 -3.83 -15.94 -10.68
CA ALA A 166 -3.16 -16.92 -11.55
C ALA A 166 -2.99 -18.29 -10.88
N ARG A 167 -2.64 -18.36 -9.59
CA ARG A 167 -2.56 -19.63 -8.84
C ARG A 167 -3.91 -20.32 -8.62
N SER A 168 -5.00 -19.57 -8.50
CA SER A 168 -6.36 -20.13 -8.50
C SER A 168 -6.68 -20.70 -9.87
N LEU A 169 -6.41 -19.93 -10.96
CA LEU A 169 -6.59 -20.41 -12.33
C LEU A 169 -5.74 -21.66 -12.63
N ASP A 170 -4.46 -21.70 -12.28
CA ASP A 170 -3.59 -22.89 -12.39
C ASP A 170 -4.19 -24.09 -11.64
N GLY A 171 -4.80 -23.87 -10.47
CA GLY A 171 -5.56 -24.89 -9.75
C GLY A 171 -6.71 -25.48 -10.58
N HIS A 172 -7.53 -24.63 -11.20
CA HIS A 172 -8.64 -25.04 -12.08
C HIS A 172 -8.16 -25.68 -13.38
N VAL A 173 -7.16 -25.10 -14.05
CA VAL A 173 -6.52 -25.66 -15.25
C VAL A 173 -5.96 -27.04 -14.96
N ARG A 174 -5.24 -27.22 -13.84
CA ARG A 174 -4.75 -28.54 -13.39
C ARG A 174 -5.88 -29.52 -13.08
N GLY A 175 -6.97 -29.06 -12.47
CA GLY A 175 -8.16 -29.88 -12.19
C GLY A 175 -8.96 -30.28 -13.43
N ALA A 176 -8.93 -29.46 -14.49
CA ALA A 176 -9.63 -29.71 -15.74
C ALA A 176 -8.88 -30.62 -16.72
N ARG A 177 -7.59 -30.92 -16.47
CA ARG A 177 -6.77 -31.82 -17.31
C ARG A 177 -7.44 -33.18 -17.51
N GLY A 178 -7.63 -33.56 -18.77
CA GLY A 178 -8.30 -34.80 -19.16
C GLY A 178 -9.83 -34.74 -19.18
N THR A 179 -10.45 -33.58 -18.90
CA THR A 179 -11.93 -33.42 -18.91
C THR A 179 -12.49 -32.79 -20.19
N GLY A 180 -11.63 -32.37 -21.13
CA GLY A 180 -12.05 -31.65 -22.35
C GLY A 180 -12.59 -30.23 -22.07
N ARG A 181 -12.13 -29.61 -20.98
CA ARG A 181 -12.45 -28.24 -20.58
C ARG A 181 -11.17 -27.51 -20.18
N SER A 182 -11.18 -26.19 -20.34
CA SER A 182 -10.07 -25.30 -19.98
C SER A 182 -9.93 -25.03 -18.47
N GLY A 183 -11.02 -25.15 -17.72
CA GLY A 183 -11.12 -24.71 -16.32
C GLY A 183 -11.49 -23.22 -16.16
N LEU A 184 -11.67 -22.47 -17.26
CA LEU A 184 -12.06 -21.05 -17.22
C LEU A 184 -13.42 -20.85 -16.55
N SER A 185 -14.41 -21.68 -16.89
CA SER A 185 -15.77 -21.62 -16.34
C SER A 185 -15.81 -21.90 -14.83
N SER A 186 -15.13 -22.94 -14.34
CA SER A 186 -15.10 -23.24 -12.89
C SER A 186 -14.33 -22.20 -12.08
N PHE A 187 -13.29 -21.61 -12.66
CA PHE A 187 -12.60 -20.46 -12.09
C PHE A 187 -13.48 -19.20 -12.08
N ALA A 188 -14.14 -18.90 -13.19
CA ALA A 188 -15.06 -17.76 -13.30
C ALA A 188 -16.24 -17.84 -12.32
N ASP A 189 -16.77 -19.03 -12.06
CA ASP A 189 -17.83 -19.25 -11.05
C ASP A 189 -17.32 -19.09 -9.61
N GLU A 190 -16.09 -19.51 -9.29
CA GLU A 190 -15.48 -19.25 -7.97
C GLU A 190 -15.41 -17.74 -7.67
N TRP A 191 -14.98 -16.94 -8.66
CA TRP A 191 -14.76 -15.50 -8.48
C TRP A 191 -15.97 -14.62 -8.81
N ALA A 192 -17.08 -15.21 -9.25
CA ALA A 192 -18.29 -14.50 -9.70
C ALA A 192 -18.93 -13.61 -8.62
N GLU A 193 -18.83 -13.98 -7.34
CA GLU A 193 -19.35 -13.21 -6.21
C GLU A 193 -18.64 -11.86 -6.05
N TRP A 194 -17.32 -11.81 -6.29
CA TRP A 194 -16.48 -10.64 -6.01
C TRP A 194 -16.15 -9.83 -7.25
N PHE A 195 -16.17 -10.42 -8.46
CA PHE A 195 -15.95 -9.67 -9.69
C PHE A 195 -16.77 -10.23 -10.87
N PRO A 196 -18.07 -9.88 -10.98
CA PRO A 196 -18.95 -10.34 -12.06
C PRO A 196 -18.48 -9.97 -13.47
N ALA A 197 -17.61 -8.97 -13.61
CA ALA A 197 -16.96 -8.61 -14.87
C ALA A 197 -16.01 -9.72 -15.36
N LEU A 198 -15.17 -10.28 -14.49
CA LEU A 198 -14.26 -11.38 -14.85
C LEU A 198 -15.00 -12.62 -15.35
N ARG A 199 -16.13 -13.00 -14.72
CA ARG A 199 -16.96 -14.08 -15.24
C ARG A 199 -17.45 -13.77 -16.66
N ARG A 200 -18.04 -12.59 -16.88
CA ARG A 200 -18.54 -12.17 -18.21
C ARG A 200 -17.42 -12.21 -19.26
N ALA A 201 -16.25 -11.66 -18.93
CA ALA A 201 -15.09 -11.64 -19.82
C ALA A 201 -14.56 -13.05 -20.15
N LEU A 202 -14.42 -13.93 -19.16
CA LEU A 202 -13.95 -15.29 -19.39
C LEU A 202 -14.97 -16.16 -20.15
N THR A 203 -16.28 -15.94 -19.97
CA THR A 203 -17.30 -16.57 -20.82
C THR A 203 -17.16 -16.13 -22.28
N LEU A 204 -16.83 -14.86 -22.54
CA LEU A 204 -16.55 -14.38 -23.90
C LEU A 204 -15.27 -15.03 -24.47
N VAL A 205 -14.18 -15.10 -23.70
CA VAL A 205 -12.95 -15.83 -24.10
C VAL A 205 -13.24 -17.30 -24.37
N GLU A 206 -14.03 -17.99 -23.54
CA GLU A 206 -14.39 -19.40 -23.73
C GLU A 206 -15.22 -19.59 -25.02
N SER A 207 -16.17 -18.69 -25.29
CA SER A 207 -16.97 -18.71 -26.53
C SER A 207 -16.16 -18.45 -27.80
N ALA A 208 -15.10 -17.63 -27.70
CA ALA A 208 -14.24 -17.26 -28.82
C ALA A 208 -13.46 -18.46 -29.40
N GLY A 209 -13.20 -19.50 -28.57
CA GLY A 209 -12.48 -20.71 -28.98
C GLY A 209 -13.20 -21.56 -30.03
N SER A 210 -14.54 -21.46 -30.13
CA SER A 210 -15.35 -22.16 -31.15
C SER A 210 -16.01 -21.22 -32.16
N ALA A 211 -15.73 -19.92 -32.10
CA ALA A 211 -16.33 -18.91 -32.98
C ALA A 211 -15.59 -18.79 -34.32
N GLU A 212 -16.28 -18.30 -35.36
CA GLU A 212 -15.67 -17.90 -36.64
C GLU A 212 -14.67 -16.73 -36.45
N PRO A 213 -13.68 -16.52 -37.34
CA PRO A 213 -12.60 -15.55 -37.10
C PRO A 213 -13.03 -14.14 -36.71
N GLU A 214 -13.98 -13.53 -37.44
CA GLU A 214 -14.50 -12.20 -37.11
C GLU A 214 -15.31 -12.17 -35.81
N GLU A 215 -16.01 -13.26 -35.49
CA GLU A 215 -16.80 -13.38 -34.26
C GLU A 215 -15.90 -13.59 -33.04
N ARG A 216 -14.79 -14.32 -33.24
CA ARG A 216 -13.72 -14.50 -32.25
C ARG A 216 -13.07 -13.17 -31.91
N GLU A 217 -12.68 -12.37 -32.89
CA GLU A 217 -12.10 -11.04 -32.65
C GLU A 217 -13.07 -10.16 -31.84
N ARG A 218 -14.33 -10.05 -32.28
CA ARG A 218 -15.38 -9.30 -31.57
C ARG A 218 -15.64 -9.81 -30.15
N ALA A 219 -15.62 -11.12 -29.92
CA ALA A 219 -15.77 -11.70 -28.58
C ALA A 219 -14.55 -11.40 -27.68
N LEU A 220 -13.35 -11.39 -28.25
CA LEU A 220 -12.11 -11.10 -27.53
C LEU A 220 -11.95 -9.60 -27.22
N ASP A 221 -12.33 -8.70 -28.13
CA ASP A 221 -12.45 -7.27 -27.84
C ASP A 221 -13.48 -7.03 -26.73
N GLY A 222 -14.67 -7.63 -26.85
CA GLY A 222 -15.70 -7.55 -25.82
C GLY A 222 -15.28 -8.09 -24.44
N ALA A 223 -14.39 -9.08 -24.39
CA ALA A 223 -13.83 -9.58 -23.12
C ALA A 223 -12.91 -8.55 -22.45
N LEU A 224 -12.12 -7.81 -23.23
CA LEU A 224 -11.29 -6.70 -22.75
C LEU A 224 -12.18 -5.55 -22.26
N ASP A 225 -13.13 -5.09 -23.08
CA ASP A 225 -14.07 -4.01 -22.76
C ASP A 225 -14.86 -4.26 -21.46
N VAL A 226 -15.40 -5.47 -21.31
CA VAL A 226 -16.13 -5.87 -20.10
C VAL A 226 -15.25 -5.82 -18.85
N THR A 227 -13.95 -6.10 -19.00
CA THR A 227 -12.99 -6.06 -17.88
C THR A 227 -12.53 -4.64 -17.58
N LEU A 228 -12.35 -3.80 -18.60
CA LEU A 228 -12.12 -2.35 -18.46
C LEU A 228 -13.28 -1.67 -17.72
N GLU A 229 -14.51 -1.84 -18.21
CA GLU A 229 -15.68 -1.18 -17.65
C GLU A 229 -16.01 -1.71 -16.25
N GLY A 230 -15.84 -3.01 -15.99
CA GLY A 230 -15.93 -3.55 -14.63
C GLY A 230 -14.91 -2.97 -13.65
N THR A 231 -13.68 -2.70 -14.12
CA THR A 231 -12.64 -2.04 -13.32
C THR A 231 -13.00 -0.56 -13.07
N ARG A 232 -13.53 0.11 -14.09
CA ARG A 232 -14.00 1.50 -14.03
C ARG A 232 -15.16 1.67 -13.04
N GLU A 233 -16.18 0.82 -13.14
CA GLU A 233 -17.35 0.79 -12.26
C GLU A 233 -16.94 0.60 -10.80
N SER A 234 -16.11 -0.42 -10.52
CA SER A 234 -15.59 -0.72 -9.18
C SER A 234 -14.81 0.45 -8.55
N MET A 235 -14.05 1.18 -9.37
CA MET A 235 -13.25 2.32 -8.90
C MET A 235 -14.07 3.61 -8.76
N ALA A 236 -15.08 3.81 -9.62
CA ALA A 236 -16.03 4.92 -9.51
C ALA A 236 -16.90 4.79 -8.25
N GLU A 237 -17.38 3.59 -7.95
CA GLU A 237 -18.11 3.29 -6.71
C GLU A 237 -17.25 3.61 -5.47
N PHE A 238 -15.98 3.24 -5.48
CA PHE A 238 -15.05 3.61 -4.39
C PHE A 238 -14.81 5.11 -4.29
N ALA A 239 -14.58 5.82 -5.40
CA ALA A 239 -14.35 7.26 -5.39
C ALA A 239 -15.55 8.01 -4.77
N ALA A 240 -16.77 7.62 -5.14
CA ALA A 240 -18.00 8.12 -4.54
C ALA A 240 -18.11 7.75 -3.05
N GLY A 241 -17.82 6.48 -2.70
CA GLY A 241 -17.88 5.98 -1.33
C GLY A 241 -16.86 6.59 -0.36
N VAL A 242 -15.74 7.11 -0.86
CA VAL A 242 -14.69 7.77 -0.05
C VAL A 242 -15.01 9.22 0.26
N GLN A 243 -15.68 9.94 -0.64
CA GLN A 243 -15.87 11.39 -0.52
C GLN A 243 -16.59 11.79 0.78
N GLY A 244 -17.65 11.08 1.16
CA GLY A 244 -18.39 11.31 2.41
C GLY A 244 -17.51 11.13 3.66
N PRO A 245 -16.92 9.95 3.91
CA PRO A 245 -16.00 9.70 5.01
C PRO A 245 -14.78 10.64 5.05
N ALA A 246 -14.19 10.98 3.91
CA ALA A 246 -13.07 11.92 3.84
C ALA A 246 -13.51 13.34 4.25
N THR A 247 -14.70 13.78 3.83
CA THR A 247 -15.29 15.07 4.25
C THR A 247 -15.62 15.06 5.74
N ALA A 248 -16.13 13.95 6.28
CA ALA A 248 -16.35 13.79 7.71
C ALA A 248 -15.04 13.84 8.51
N LEU A 249 -13.96 13.22 8.00
CA LEU A 249 -12.64 13.27 8.63
C LEU A 249 -12.05 14.68 8.60
N TYR A 250 -12.29 15.46 7.54
CA TYR A 250 -11.94 16.87 7.50
C TYR A 250 -12.73 17.68 8.55
N ALA A 251 -14.05 17.50 8.61
CA ALA A 251 -14.92 18.24 9.54
C ALA A 251 -14.64 17.90 11.01
N PHE A 252 -14.65 16.62 11.38
CA PHE A 252 -14.52 16.16 12.77
C PHE A 252 -13.07 15.93 13.21
N GLY A 253 -12.17 15.65 12.27
CA GLY A 253 -10.77 15.34 12.55
C GLY A 253 -9.81 16.52 12.37
N VAL A 254 -10.24 17.61 11.71
CA VAL A 254 -9.40 18.81 11.51
C VAL A 254 -10.13 20.07 11.95
N LEU A 255 -11.25 20.42 11.31
CA LEU A 255 -11.92 21.70 11.56
C LEU A 255 -12.46 21.81 13.00
N LEU A 256 -13.21 20.81 13.47
CA LEU A 256 -13.78 20.83 14.81
C LEU A 256 -12.70 20.89 15.90
N PRO A 257 -11.63 20.07 15.88
CA PRO A 257 -10.53 20.19 16.83
C PRO A 257 -9.84 21.56 16.79
N LEU A 258 -9.54 22.10 15.60
CA LEU A 258 -8.89 23.41 15.48
C LEU A 258 -9.79 24.55 15.98
N ALA A 259 -11.11 24.48 15.73
CA ALA A 259 -12.07 25.45 16.24
C ALA A 259 -12.20 25.37 17.77
N LEU A 260 -12.25 24.16 18.34
CA LEU A 260 -12.30 23.97 19.79
C LEU A 260 -11.00 24.40 20.48
N VAL A 261 -9.83 24.19 19.85
CA VAL A 261 -8.53 24.73 20.29
C VAL A 261 -8.57 26.26 20.28
N ALA A 262 -9.03 26.88 19.19
CA ALA A 262 -9.14 28.34 19.08
C ALA A 262 -10.11 28.96 20.11
N LEU A 263 -11.11 28.22 20.58
CA LEU A 263 -12.02 28.63 21.65
C LEU A 263 -11.45 28.43 23.06
N LEU A 264 -10.44 27.59 23.24
CA LEU A 264 -9.92 27.23 24.57
C LEU A 264 -9.42 28.45 25.40
N PRO A 265 -8.72 29.45 24.83
CA PRO A 265 -8.36 30.67 25.57
C PRO A 265 -9.59 31.45 26.06
N THR A 266 -10.69 31.42 25.30
CA THR A 266 -11.94 32.11 25.66
C THR A 266 -12.76 31.37 26.72
N ALA A 267 -12.64 30.04 26.83
CA ALA A 267 -13.38 29.26 27.83
C ALA A 267 -13.07 29.71 29.28
N GLY A 268 -11.81 30.11 29.53
CA GLY A 268 -11.39 30.66 30.83
C GLY A 268 -12.09 31.96 31.22
N THR A 269 -12.52 32.79 30.26
CA THR A 269 -13.21 34.07 30.56
C THR A 269 -14.65 33.87 31.05
N VAL A 270 -15.24 32.71 30.77
CA VAL A 270 -16.57 32.30 31.23
C VAL A 270 -16.50 31.45 32.51
N GLY A 271 -15.30 31.26 33.08
CA GLY A 271 -15.09 30.46 34.29
C GLY A 271 -15.10 28.93 34.08
N LEU A 272 -14.91 28.47 32.84
CA LEU A 272 -14.79 27.04 32.53
C LEU A 272 -13.32 26.59 32.64
N GLU A 273 -12.94 26.10 33.81
CA GLU A 273 -11.62 25.51 34.06
C GLU A 273 -11.51 24.10 33.45
N ILE A 274 -11.07 24.02 32.19
CA ILE A 274 -10.75 22.74 31.54
C ILE A 274 -9.34 22.32 31.96
N PRO A 275 -9.16 21.18 32.66
CA PRO A 275 -7.84 20.76 33.10
C PRO A 275 -6.97 20.31 31.90
N LEU A 276 -5.67 20.62 31.95
CA LEU A 276 -4.69 20.23 30.92
C LEU A 276 -4.75 18.73 30.57
N SER A 277 -5.01 17.86 31.55
CA SER A 277 -5.14 16.42 31.32
C SER A 277 -6.34 16.05 30.45
N ALA A 278 -7.45 16.79 30.50
CA ALA A 278 -8.59 16.59 29.60
C ALA A 278 -8.26 17.07 28.17
N VAL A 279 -7.48 18.14 28.03
CA VAL A 279 -6.97 18.60 26.73
C VAL A 279 -6.05 17.52 26.13
N VAL A 280 -5.02 17.08 26.85
CA VAL A 280 -4.07 16.06 26.36
C VAL A 280 -4.77 14.73 26.04
N VAL A 281 -5.67 14.25 26.90
CA VAL A 281 -6.41 13.00 26.62
C VAL A 281 -7.37 13.16 25.43
N GLY A 282 -8.02 14.31 25.28
CA GLY A 282 -8.90 14.58 24.14
C GLY A 282 -8.14 14.68 22.81
N TYR A 283 -7.13 15.56 22.76
CA TYR A 283 -6.44 15.94 21.53
C TYR A 283 -5.24 15.08 21.17
N ASP A 284 -4.42 14.64 22.13
CA ASP A 284 -3.20 13.88 21.82
C ASP A 284 -3.43 12.36 21.81
N LEU A 285 -4.56 11.89 22.36
CA LEU A 285 -4.88 10.47 22.49
C LEU A 285 -6.19 10.08 21.80
N LEU A 286 -7.35 10.57 22.25
CA LEU A 286 -8.66 10.12 21.76
C LEU A 286 -8.91 10.52 20.29
N LEU A 287 -8.66 11.77 19.93
CA LEU A 287 -8.84 12.24 18.54
C LEU A 287 -7.89 11.52 17.55
N PRO A 288 -6.56 11.40 17.79
CA PRO A 288 -5.66 10.62 16.97
C PRO A 288 -6.03 9.14 16.88
N ALA A 289 -6.49 8.52 17.97
CA ALA A 289 -6.97 7.13 17.93
C ALA A 289 -8.23 6.98 17.05
N ALA A 290 -9.21 7.87 17.19
CA ALA A 290 -10.40 7.89 16.34
C ALA A 290 -10.05 8.14 14.86
N LEU A 291 -9.14 9.08 14.60
CA LEU A 291 -8.58 9.36 13.27
C LEU A 291 -7.88 8.14 12.67
N LEU A 292 -7.07 7.41 13.45
CA LEU A 292 -6.39 6.19 13.01
C LEU A 292 -7.37 5.06 12.70
N VAL A 293 -8.39 4.86 13.53
CA VAL A 293 -9.47 3.87 13.27
C VAL A 293 -10.24 4.22 12.00
N ALA A 294 -10.67 5.48 11.85
CA ALA A 294 -11.37 5.94 10.65
C ALA A 294 -10.48 5.85 9.39
N SER A 295 -9.21 6.21 9.49
CA SER A 295 -8.22 6.07 8.41
C SER A 295 -8.03 4.61 8.01
N GLY A 296 -7.83 3.72 8.99
CA GLY A 296 -7.67 2.27 8.74
C GLY A 296 -8.90 1.65 8.10
N TRP A 297 -10.10 2.00 8.56
CA TRP A 297 -11.37 1.60 7.97
C TRP A 297 -11.54 2.07 6.52
N LEU A 298 -11.17 3.32 6.23
CA LEU A 298 -11.26 3.90 4.88
C LEU A 298 -10.22 3.27 3.92
N LEU A 299 -9.02 3.00 4.41
CA LEU A 299 -7.96 2.31 3.66
C LEU A 299 -8.28 0.84 3.41
N ALA A 300 -8.95 0.15 4.35
CA ALA A 300 -9.40 -1.22 4.18
C ALA A 300 -10.51 -1.38 3.12
N ARG A 301 -11.22 -0.29 2.80
CA ARG A 301 -12.27 -0.24 1.75
C ARG A 301 -11.74 0.07 0.35
N ARG A 302 -10.45 0.34 0.18
CA ARG A 302 -9.85 0.63 -1.13
C ARG A 302 -9.87 -0.62 -2.04
N PRO A 303 -10.50 -0.57 -3.23
CA PRO A 303 -10.24 -1.55 -4.28
C PRO A 303 -8.75 -1.48 -4.59
N VAL A 304 -8.03 -2.54 -4.27
CA VAL A 304 -6.59 -2.60 -4.55
C VAL A 304 -6.40 -3.09 -5.98
N ALA A 305 -6.92 -2.31 -6.94
CA ALA A 305 -6.83 -2.60 -8.36
C ALA A 305 -5.36 -2.71 -8.81
N PHE A 306 -4.48 -1.85 -8.30
CA PHE A 306 -3.04 -1.95 -8.56
C PHE A 306 -2.28 -1.61 -7.26
N PRO A 307 -1.61 -2.58 -6.61
CA PRO A 307 -0.69 -2.29 -5.52
C PRO A 307 0.60 -1.67 -6.11
N PRO A 308 1.20 -0.64 -5.48
CA PRO A 308 2.49 -0.13 -5.93
C PRO A 308 3.55 -1.23 -5.78
N ALA A 309 4.34 -1.44 -6.83
CA ALA A 309 5.34 -2.50 -6.85
C ALA A 309 6.34 -2.37 -5.67
N PRO A 310 6.63 -3.49 -4.97
CA PRO A 310 7.48 -3.46 -3.78
C PRO A 310 8.96 -3.32 -4.17
N VAL A 311 9.48 -2.10 -4.16
CA VAL A 311 10.92 -1.86 -4.32
C VAL A 311 11.67 -2.46 -3.12
N SER A 312 12.42 -3.53 -3.37
CA SER A 312 13.24 -4.18 -2.36
C SER A 312 14.42 -3.28 -1.95
N ARG A 313 14.97 -3.52 -0.76
CA ARG A 313 16.20 -2.82 -0.32
C ARG A 313 17.47 -3.33 -1.02
N SER A 314 17.40 -4.43 -1.76
CA SER A 314 18.51 -4.97 -2.56
C SER A 314 18.59 -4.35 -3.96
N HIS A 315 17.81 -3.32 -4.25
CA HIS A 315 17.84 -2.61 -5.52
C HIS A 315 19.16 -1.82 -5.65
N PRO A 316 19.88 -1.87 -6.79
CA PRO A 316 21.21 -1.26 -6.91
C PRO A 316 21.22 0.26 -6.64
N ASP A 317 20.16 0.97 -7.04
CA ASP A 317 20.01 2.42 -6.80
C ASP A 317 19.63 2.79 -5.35
N VAL A 318 19.49 1.81 -4.44
CA VAL A 318 19.17 2.03 -3.04
C VAL A 318 20.43 1.87 -2.17
N PRO A 319 20.89 2.92 -1.47
CA PRO A 319 22.04 2.81 -0.57
C PRO A 319 21.75 1.86 0.60
N ASP A 320 22.66 0.91 0.87
CA ASP A 320 22.58 0.00 2.02
C ASP A 320 22.58 0.73 3.37
N SER A 321 23.27 1.88 3.44
CA SER A 321 23.57 2.57 4.69
C SER A 321 22.46 3.54 5.11
N ARG A 322 21.97 3.40 6.35
CA ARG A 322 20.93 4.30 6.93
C ARG A 322 21.51 5.48 7.71
N TRP A 323 22.81 5.49 7.98
CA TRP A 323 23.45 6.55 8.76
C TRP A 323 23.31 7.96 8.13
N PRO A 324 23.30 8.17 6.79
CA PRO A 324 23.18 9.52 6.24
C PRO A 324 21.84 10.17 6.59
N ALA A 325 20.77 9.39 6.64
CA ALA A 325 19.46 9.86 7.06
C ALA A 325 19.41 10.22 8.55
N ALA A 326 20.05 9.41 9.40
CA ALA A 326 20.14 9.70 10.84
C ALA A 326 20.99 10.95 11.12
N VAL A 327 22.13 11.12 10.43
CA VAL A 327 22.99 12.30 10.56
C VAL A 327 22.32 13.55 10.01
N ALA A 328 21.67 13.48 8.84
CA ALA A 328 20.90 14.61 8.31
C ALA A 328 19.77 15.02 9.25
N GLY A 329 18.98 14.06 9.76
CA GLY A 329 17.92 14.33 10.72
C GLY A 329 18.41 14.91 12.04
N ALA A 330 19.52 14.40 12.60
CA ALA A 330 20.12 14.92 13.81
C ALA A 330 20.69 16.34 13.62
N ALA A 331 21.35 16.61 12.48
CA ALA A 331 21.85 17.93 12.14
C ALA A 331 20.70 18.94 11.94
N THR A 332 19.61 18.55 11.26
CA THR A 332 18.40 19.37 11.15
C THR A 332 17.74 19.59 12.49
N ALA A 333 17.62 18.59 13.36
CA ALA A 333 17.06 18.76 14.70
C ALA A 333 17.89 19.75 15.54
N ALA A 334 19.22 19.62 15.53
CA ALA A 334 20.10 20.55 16.25
C ALA A 334 20.04 21.98 15.68
N GLY A 335 20.02 22.13 14.36
CA GLY A 335 19.86 23.43 13.70
C GLY A 335 18.49 24.07 13.98
N ALA A 336 17.41 23.29 13.89
CA ALA A 336 16.06 23.74 14.21
C ALA A 336 15.94 24.11 15.70
N TRP A 337 16.55 23.36 16.61
CA TRP A 337 16.59 23.70 18.03
C TRP A 337 17.26 25.06 18.27
N LEU A 338 18.44 25.27 17.70
CA LEU A 338 19.19 26.53 17.80
C LEU A 338 18.42 27.72 17.20
N VAL A 339 17.78 27.55 16.04
CA VAL A 339 17.00 28.63 15.41
C VAL A 339 15.71 28.91 16.16
N VAL A 340 14.94 27.88 16.55
CA VAL A 340 13.64 28.08 17.22
C VAL A 340 13.83 28.70 18.61
N THR A 341 14.89 28.32 19.35
CA THR A 341 15.19 28.92 20.66
C THR A 341 15.67 30.38 20.61
N THR A 342 16.03 30.92 19.44
CA THR A 342 16.37 32.35 19.29
C THR A 342 15.22 33.23 18.81
N ILE A 343 14.19 32.65 18.18
CA ILE A 343 13.06 33.41 17.58
C ILE A 343 11.71 33.17 18.27
N ALA A 344 11.59 32.13 19.09
CA ALA A 344 10.36 31.71 19.76
C ALA A 344 10.64 31.19 21.17
N ALA A 345 9.57 30.95 21.95
CA ALA A 345 9.69 30.42 23.30
C ALA A 345 10.40 29.04 23.32
N PRO A 346 11.25 28.73 24.33
CA PRO A 346 12.06 27.50 24.34
C PRO A 346 11.26 26.20 24.24
N TRP A 347 10.02 26.18 24.73
CA TRP A 347 9.13 25.02 24.63
C TRP A 347 8.80 24.66 23.16
N THR A 348 8.78 25.64 22.26
CA THR A 348 8.49 25.45 20.83
C THR A 348 9.51 24.52 20.16
N ALA A 349 10.77 24.57 20.61
CA ALA A 349 11.84 23.72 20.08
C ALA A 349 11.63 22.24 20.43
N LEU A 350 10.96 21.91 21.54
CA LEU A 350 10.62 20.53 21.91
C LEU A 350 9.64 19.87 20.93
N VAL A 351 8.86 20.65 20.18
CA VAL A 351 7.96 20.14 19.12
C VAL A 351 8.60 20.27 17.75
N ALA A 352 9.08 21.47 17.40
CA ALA A 352 9.52 21.78 16.04
C ALA A 352 10.83 21.06 15.66
N ALA A 353 11.79 20.93 16.59
CA ALA A 353 13.07 20.29 16.31
C ALA A 353 12.96 18.77 16.02
N PRO A 354 12.27 17.95 16.84
CA PRO A 354 12.09 16.53 16.50
C PRO A 354 11.20 16.34 15.28
N ALA A 355 10.18 17.18 15.05
CA ALA A 355 9.35 17.10 13.84
C ALA A 355 10.17 17.38 12.56
N ALA A 356 10.98 18.44 12.54
CA ALA A 356 11.84 18.76 11.41
C ALA A 356 12.96 17.72 11.22
N GLY A 357 13.58 17.25 12.31
CA GLY A 357 14.63 16.23 12.26
C GLY A 357 14.14 14.87 11.77
N LEU A 358 13.01 14.39 12.30
CA LEU A 358 12.34 13.19 11.79
C LEU A 358 11.88 13.37 10.35
N GLY A 359 11.35 14.54 10.01
CA GLY A 359 10.92 14.90 8.65
C GLY A 359 12.06 14.75 7.64
N VAL A 360 13.21 15.37 7.89
CA VAL A 360 14.40 15.27 7.04
C VAL A 360 14.98 13.85 7.04
N ALA A 361 15.03 13.17 8.19
CA ALA A 361 15.48 11.77 8.24
C ALA A 361 14.63 10.86 7.34
N LEU A 362 13.30 10.99 7.38
CA LEU A 362 12.39 10.24 6.52
C LEU A 362 12.56 10.60 5.03
N VAL A 363 12.70 11.89 4.70
CA VAL A 363 12.95 12.33 3.32
C VAL A 363 14.24 11.73 2.78
N VAL A 364 15.35 11.82 3.51
CA VAL A 364 16.66 11.28 3.09
C VAL A 364 16.64 9.75 3.04
N ALA A 365 16.00 9.08 4.00
CA ALA A 365 15.92 7.61 4.05
C ALA A 365 15.10 6.98 2.92
N TYR A 366 14.10 7.68 2.39
CA TYR A 366 13.16 7.13 1.41
C TYR A 366 13.25 7.72 0.00
N ARG A 367 13.92 8.87 -0.19
CA ARG A 367 14.12 9.49 -1.51
C ARG A 367 14.67 8.51 -2.58
N PRO A 368 15.65 7.62 -2.31
CA PRO A 368 16.13 6.67 -3.32
C PRO A 368 15.04 5.69 -3.77
N MET A 369 14.27 5.12 -2.84
CA MET A 369 13.16 4.22 -3.14
C MET A 369 12.00 4.93 -3.86
N THR A 370 11.80 6.22 -3.62
CA THR A 370 10.84 7.04 -4.38
C THR A 370 11.35 7.28 -5.80
N ALA A 371 12.63 7.63 -5.99
CA ALA A 371 13.22 7.84 -7.31
C ALA A 371 13.16 6.57 -8.20
N VAL A 372 13.42 5.38 -7.65
CA VAL A 372 13.23 4.12 -8.36
C VAL A 372 11.78 3.95 -8.83
N ARG A 373 10.79 4.29 -7.98
CA ARG A 373 9.37 4.21 -8.39
C ARG A 373 8.97 5.27 -9.40
N ASP A 374 9.52 6.48 -9.32
CA ASP A 374 9.28 7.52 -10.31
C ASP A 374 9.84 7.09 -11.68
N ARG A 375 11.00 6.39 -11.71
CA ARG A 375 11.54 5.75 -12.94
C ARG A 375 10.66 4.60 -13.43
N VAL A 376 10.22 3.68 -12.54
CA VAL A 376 9.31 2.59 -12.92
C VAL A 376 7.99 3.12 -13.49
N ALA A 377 7.40 4.14 -12.86
CA ALA A 377 6.18 4.77 -13.35
C ALA A 377 6.38 5.46 -14.71
N ALA A 378 7.55 6.05 -14.97
CA ALA A 378 7.90 6.59 -16.27
C ALA A 378 8.01 5.49 -17.34
N VAL A 379 8.68 4.36 -17.03
CA VAL A 379 8.74 3.18 -17.92
C VAL A 379 7.34 2.64 -18.20
N GLU A 380 6.50 2.46 -17.17
CA GLU A 380 5.12 1.99 -17.34
C GLU A 380 4.30 2.93 -18.24
N SER A 381 4.48 4.25 -18.08
CA SER A 381 3.68 5.25 -18.81
C SER A 381 3.88 5.24 -20.32
N GLY A 382 5.03 4.76 -20.82
CA GLY A 382 5.31 4.64 -22.26
C GLY A 382 5.22 3.20 -22.81
N LEU A 383 4.80 2.21 -22.01
CA LEU A 383 4.58 0.84 -22.51
C LEU A 383 3.55 0.78 -23.65
N PRO A 384 2.41 1.52 -23.62
CA PRO A 384 1.44 1.51 -24.72
C PRO A 384 2.06 1.99 -26.03
N ASP A 385 2.74 3.14 -26.02
CA ASP A 385 3.41 3.70 -27.21
C ASP A 385 4.45 2.73 -27.78
N ALA A 386 5.25 2.10 -26.91
CA ALA A 386 6.27 1.15 -27.32
C ALA A 386 5.66 -0.12 -27.95
N LEU A 387 4.61 -0.69 -27.36
CA LEU A 387 3.89 -1.81 -27.96
C LEU A 387 3.21 -1.43 -29.27
N TYR A 388 2.60 -0.25 -29.36
CA TYR A 388 1.90 0.21 -30.54
C TYR A 388 2.84 0.36 -31.74
N LEU A 389 4.04 0.92 -31.53
CA LEU A 389 5.09 1.01 -32.55
C LEU A 389 5.56 -0.37 -32.99
N VAL A 390 5.91 -1.25 -32.05
CA VAL A 390 6.41 -2.60 -32.37
C VAL A 390 5.35 -3.44 -33.08
N GLY A 391 4.11 -3.49 -32.55
CA GLY A 391 2.99 -4.23 -33.14
C GLY A 391 2.66 -3.77 -34.56
N ARG A 392 2.75 -2.47 -34.83
CA ARG A 392 2.55 -1.88 -36.16
C ARG A 392 3.63 -2.26 -37.18
N GLU A 393 4.90 -2.36 -36.78
CA GLU A 393 5.95 -2.84 -37.68
C GLU A 393 5.90 -4.36 -37.90
N VAL A 394 5.45 -5.12 -36.90
CA VAL A 394 5.21 -6.57 -37.01
C VAL A 394 4.02 -6.85 -37.95
N ASP A 395 2.95 -6.06 -37.88
CA ASP A 395 1.81 -6.10 -38.81
C ASP A 395 2.24 -5.80 -40.26
N ARG A 396 3.17 -4.86 -40.45
CA ARG A 396 3.85 -4.58 -41.73
C ARG A 396 4.76 -5.71 -42.21
N GLY A 397 4.95 -6.75 -41.41
CA GLY A 397 5.73 -7.94 -41.76
C GLY A 397 7.21 -7.88 -41.37
N ARG A 398 7.65 -6.93 -40.55
CA ARG A 398 8.98 -6.97 -39.92
C ARG A 398 9.02 -8.04 -38.82
N SER A 399 10.22 -8.52 -38.47
CA SER A 399 10.39 -9.35 -37.27
C SER A 399 10.32 -8.48 -36.01
N VAL A 400 10.00 -9.08 -34.86
CA VAL A 400 9.88 -8.34 -33.59
C VAL A 400 11.21 -7.71 -33.18
N GLU A 401 12.34 -8.38 -33.44
CA GLU A 401 13.68 -7.85 -33.17
C GLU A 401 13.97 -6.59 -34.00
N ALA A 402 13.58 -6.58 -35.27
CA ALA A 402 13.74 -5.43 -36.14
C ALA A 402 12.79 -4.28 -35.76
N ALA A 403 11.55 -4.60 -35.41
CA ALA A 403 10.55 -3.65 -34.93
C ALA A 403 10.95 -3.00 -33.58
N LEU A 404 11.61 -3.76 -32.70
CA LEU A 404 12.21 -3.25 -31.45
C LEU A 404 13.35 -2.25 -31.75
N ASP A 405 14.21 -2.56 -32.72
CA ASP A 405 15.31 -1.69 -33.16
C ASP A 405 14.78 -0.36 -33.73
N ASP A 406 13.78 -0.42 -34.63
CA ASP A 406 13.10 0.76 -35.18
C ASP A 406 12.40 1.59 -34.08
N ALA A 407 11.74 0.93 -33.10
CA ALA A 407 11.02 1.61 -32.03
C ALA A 407 11.96 2.40 -31.09
N VAL A 408 13.18 1.92 -30.88
CA VAL A 408 14.20 2.62 -30.07
C VAL A 408 14.61 3.96 -30.69
N GLU A 409 14.58 4.11 -32.01
CA GLU A 409 14.86 5.40 -32.67
C GLU A 409 13.73 6.43 -32.50
N LEU A 410 12.52 5.98 -32.14
CA LEU A 410 11.31 6.81 -32.03
C LEU A 410 10.91 7.13 -30.58
N LEU A 411 11.35 6.33 -29.60
CA LEU A 411 10.95 6.44 -28.20
C LEU A 411 11.93 7.29 -27.36
N ASP A 412 11.70 8.61 -27.30
CA ASP A 412 12.40 9.51 -26.36
C ASP A 412 11.75 9.46 -24.96
N SER A 413 11.88 8.33 -24.27
CA SER A 413 11.28 8.08 -22.95
C SER A 413 12.06 7.07 -22.11
N ALA A 414 11.73 6.95 -20.82
CA ALA A 414 12.30 5.93 -19.95
C ALA A 414 12.01 4.49 -20.45
N THR A 415 10.90 4.28 -21.15
CA THR A 415 10.59 3.01 -21.84
C THR A 415 11.56 2.78 -23.00
N GLY A 416 11.88 3.83 -23.75
CA GLY A 416 12.90 3.83 -24.80
C GLY A 416 14.28 3.44 -24.28
N GLU A 417 14.68 3.93 -23.09
CA GLU A 417 15.92 3.48 -22.43
C GLU A 417 15.91 1.95 -22.22
N VAL A 418 14.85 1.41 -21.63
CA VAL A 418 14.73 -0.04 -21.35
C VAL A 418 14.72 -0.87 -22.64
N PHE A 419 14.05 -0.40 -23.68
CA PHE A 419 14.04 -1.07 -24.99
C PHE A 419 15.41 -0.99 -25.67
N ALA A 420 16.10 0.14 -25.56
CA ALA A 420 17.47 0.31 -26.06
C ALA A 420 18.44 -0.62 -25.32
N ASP A 421 18.27 -0.81 -24.01
CA ASP A 421 19.07 -1.74 -23.21
C ASP A 421 18.86 -3.19 -23.68
N ALA A 422 17.61 -3.60 -23.91
CA ALA A 422 17.28 -4.92 -24.44
C ALA A 422 17.87 -5.13 -25.86
N VAL A 423 17.68 -4.17 -26.78
CA VAL A 423 18.22 -4.25 -28.15
C VAL A 423 19.76 -4.29 -28.15
N ARG A 424 20.44 -3.54 -27.27
CA ARG A 424 21.90 -3.65 -27.09
C ARG A 424 22.29 -5.06 -26.62
N GLN A 425 21.52 -5.69 -25.74
CA GLN A 425 21.79 -7.04 -25.25
C GLN A 425 21.53 -8.12 -26.30
N GLN A 426 20.46 -8.00 -27.11
CA GLN A 426 20.23 -8.84 -28.29
C GLN A 426 21.44 -8.78 -29.24
N ARG A 427 21.93 -7.58 -29.56
CA ARG A 427 23.09 -7.36 -30.44
C ARG A 427 24.39 -7.92 -29.85
N GLN A 428 24.64 -7.75 -28.56
CA GLN A 428 25.89 -8.17 -27.90
C GLN A 428 25.97 -9.68 -27.63
N VAL A 429 24.87 -10.31 -27.21
CA VAL A 429 24.85 -11.70 -26.72
C VAL A 429 24.17 -12.66 -27.70
N ARG A 430 23.54 -12.14 -28.77
CA ARG A 430 22.62 -12.90 -29.66
C ARG A 430 21.47 -13.56 -28.90
N ALA A 431 21.05 -12.91 -27.82
CA ALA A 431 19.88 -13.27 -27.03
C ALA A 431 18.60 -13.06 -27.86
N GLY A 432 17.62 -13.96 -27.71
CA GLY A 432 16.26 -13.72 -28.20
C GLY A 432 15.51 -12.69 -27.33
N VAL A 433 14.34 -12.25 -27.79
CA VAL A 433 13.55 -11.20 -27.12
C VAL A 433 13.33 -11.51 -25.63
N HIS A 434 12.91 -12.72 -25.27
CA HIS A 434 12.73 -13.16 -23.88
C HIS A 434 13.97 -12.89 -23.01
N GLU A 435 15.12 -13.47 -23.39
CA GLU A 435 16.37 -13.37 -22.62
C GLU A 435 16.87 -11.92 -22.52
N SER A 436 16.68 -11.11 -23.57
CA SER A 436 17.12 -9.70 -23.57
C SER A 436 16.34 -8.78 -22.62
N PHE A 437 15.09 -9.09 -22.32
CA PHE A 437 14.30 -8.34 -21.35
C PHE A 437 14.30 -8.98 -19.96
N LEU A 438 14.26 -10.33 -19.89
CA LEU A 438 13.87 -11.11 -18.71
C LEU A 438 14.96 -12.06 -18.19
N GLY A 439 16.08 -12.19 -18.90
CA GLY A 439 17.23 -12.97 -18.44
C GLY A 439 17.85 -12.42 -17.14
N GLU A 440 18.83 -13.13 -16.58
CA GLU A 440 19.49 -12.76 -15.31
C GLU A 440 20.11 -11.34 -15.33
N HIS A 441 20.45 -10.86 -16.52
CA HIS A 441 20.95 -9.50 -16.75
C HIS A 441 20.10 -8.73 -17.78
N GLY A 442 18.84 -9.13 -17.99
CA GLY A 442 17.92 -8.52 -18.93
C GLY A 442 17.57 -7.07 -18.58
N ALA A 443 17.07 -6.30 -19.55
CA ALA A 443 16.76 -4.88 -19.37
C ALA A 443 15.74 -4.57 -18.24
N LEU A 444 14.90 -5.53 -17.85
CA LEU A 444 13.95 -5.38 -16.75
C LEU A 444 14.48 -5.87 -15.38
N ALA A 445 15.72 -6.35 -15.29
CA ALA A 445 16.30 -6.82 -14.03
C ALA A 445 16.34 -5.74 -12.92
N THR A 446 16.40 -4.46 -13.31
CA THR A 446 16.35 -3.28 -12.41
C THR A 446 15.03 -2.50 -12.50
N VAL A 447 14.00 -3.08 -13.13
CA VAL A 447 12.67 -2.46 -13.26
C VAL A 447 11.64 -3.34 -12.56
N PRO A 448 11.37 -3.12 -11.26
CA PRO A 448 10.36 -3.89 -10.52
C PRO A 448 8.95 -3.48 -10.95
N SER A 449 8.50 -3.97 -12.10
CA SER A 449 7.14 -3.80 -12.65
C SER A 449 6.64 -5.12 -13.23
N GLU A 450 5.49 -5.59 -12.72
CA GLU A 450 4.79 -6.76 -13.26
C GLU A 450 4.29 -6.46 -14.68
N ARG A 451 3.66 -5.29 -14.90
CA ARG A 451 3.21 -4.82 -16.22
C ARG A 451 4.32 -4.82 -17.28
N ALA A 452 5.51 -4.32 -16.94
CA ALA A 452 6.63 -4.30 -17.88
C ALA A 452 7.15 -5.71 -18.19
N ARG A 453 7.20 -6.60 -17.19
CA ARG A 453 7.54 -8.03 -17.37
C ARG A 453 6.54 -8.72 -18.30
N SER A 454 5.25 -8.64 -17.99
CA SER A 454 4.17 -9.22 -18.80
C SER A 454 4.19 -8.67 -20.23
N THR A 455 4.51 -7.38 -20.41
CA THR A 455 4.72 -6.76 -21.72
C THR A 455 5.90 -7.36 -22.49
N ALA A 456 7.03 -7.63 -21.82
CA ALA A 456 8.17 -8.29 -22.43
C ALA A 456 7.92 -9.78 -22.75
N GLU A 457 7.14 -10.49 -21.93
CA GLU A 457 6.67 -11.84 -22.22
C GLU A 457 5.74 -11.86 -23.45
N LEU A 458 4.87 -10.86 -23.55
CA LEU A 458 4.04 -10.57 -24.73
C LEU A 458 4.87 -10.48 -26.01
N LEU A 459 5.91 -9.64 -25.98
CA LEU A 459 6.82 -9.43 -27.10
C LEU A 459 7.67 -10.68 -27.41
N ALA A 460 8.05 -11.44 -26.39
CA ALA A 460 8.78 -12.69 -26.57
C ALA A 460 7.93 -13.77 -27.27
N VAL A 461 6.65 -13.91 -26.89
CA VAL A 461 5.71 -14.81 -27.56
C VAL A 461 5.43 -14.33 -28.98
N ALA A 462 5.20 -13.03 -29.17
CA ALA A 462 5.04 -12.43 -30.50
C ALA A 462 6.25 -12.70 -31.42
N ALA A 463 7.47 -12.68 -30.87
CA ALA A 463 8.69 -13.00 -31.63
C ALA A 463 8.75 -14.46 -32.07
N SER A 464 8.22 -15.39 -31.24
CA SER A 464 8.16 -16.81 -31.59
C SER A 464 7.07 -17.16 -32.61
N GLU A 465 5.96 -16.43 -32.64
CA GLU A 465 4.80 -16.69 -33.53
C GLU A 465 4.86 -15.86 -34.83
N GLY A 466 5.50 -14.68 -34.82
CA GLY A 466 5.76 -13.83 -35.98
C GLY A 466 4.55 -13.01 -36.45
N ARG A 467 4.31 -12.97 -37.77
CA ARG A 467 3.27 -12.12 -38.43
C ARG A 467 1.86 -12.14 -37.80
N PRO A 468 1.27 -13.25 -37.32
CA PRO A 468 -0.05 -13.20 -36.68
C PRO A 468 -0.09 -12.37 -35.38
N ALA A 469 1.05 -11.98 -34.81
CA ALA A 469 1.10 -11.25 -33.55
C ALA A 469 0.91 -9.72 -33.68
N GLY A 470 1.13 -9.11 -34.85
CA GLY A 470 1.10 -7.64 -35.02
C GLY A 470 -0.20 -6.98 -34.53
N PRO A 471 -1.37 -7.35 -35.08
CA PRO A 471 -2.68 -6.85 -34.63
C PRO A 471 -2.98 -7.15 -33.17
N ALA A 472 -2.52 -8.31 -32.65
CA ALA A 472 -2.71 -8.67 -31.25
C ALA A 472 -1.90 -7.77 -30.31
N VAL A 473 -0.65 -7.44 -30.66
CA VAL A 473 0.20 -6.50 -29.90
C VAL A 473 -0.37 -5.08 -29.92
N VAL A 474 -0.92 -4.62 -31.05
CA VAL A 474 -1.60 -3.30 -31.13
C VAL A 474 -2.85 -3.26 -30.24
N ALA A 475 -3.70 -4.28 -30.28
CA ALA A 475 -4.88 -4.35 -29.41
C ALA A 475 -4.52 -4.38 -27.90
N MET A 476 -3.38 -4.98 -27.54
CA MET A 476 -2.84 -4.93 -26.18
C MET A 476 -2.29 -3.54 -25.82
N ALA A 477 -1.70 -2.81 -26.78
CA ALA A 477 -1.26 -1.44 -26.57
C ALA A 477 -2.44 -0.51 -26.26
N ASP A 478 -3.50 -0.57 -27.08
CA ASP A 478 -4.72 0.22 -26.90
C ASP A 478 -5.37 -0.08 -25.53
N HIS A 479 -5.52 -1.37 -25.19
CA HIS A 479 -6.04 -1.79 -23.88
C HIS A 479 -5.20 -1.30 -22.69
N LEU A 480 -3.87 -1.26 -22.82
CA LEU A 480 -2.99 -0.73 -21.79
C LEU A 480 -3.11 0.79 -21.63
N ASP A 481 -3.26 1.57 -22.72
CA ASP A 481 -3.51 3.02 -22.56
C ASP A 481 -4.89 3.29 -21.96
N ASP A 482 -5.93 2.55 -22.33
CA ASP A 482 -7.25 2.66 -21.71
C ASP A 482 -7.21 2.37 -20.20
N LEU A 483 -6.54 1.29 -19.78
CA LEU A 483 -6.30 0.98 -18.37
C LEU A 483 -5.58 2.13 -17.65
N GLN A 484 -4.54 2.69 -18.26
CA GLN A 484 -3.83 3.84 -17.70
C GLN A 484 -4.70 5.10 -17.70
N GLY A 485 -5.53 5.35 -18.71
CA GLY A 485 -6.47 6.46 -18.79
C GLY A 485 -7.49 6.42 -17.66
N VAL A 486 -8.03 5.24 -17.37
CA VAL A 486 -8.89 4.96 -16.22
C VAL A 486 -8.11 5.24 -14.91
N GLU A 487 -6.92 4.67 -14.72
CA GLU A 487 -6.11 4.87 -13.51
C GLU A 487 -5.77 6.37 -13.27
N ARG A 488 -5.30 7.07 -14.31
CA ARG A 488 -4.98 8.51 -14.28
C ARG A 488 -6.20 9.33 -13.86
N THR A 489 -7.40 8.99 -14.35
CA THR A 489 -8.65 9.70 -14.03
C THR A 489 -9.04 9.51 -12.56
N ILE A 490 -9.09 8.25 -12.09
CA ILE A 490 -9.42 7.92 -10.69
C ILE A 490 -8.42 8.57 -9.73
N ARG A 491 -7.12 8.56 -10.07
CA ARG A 491 -6.08 9.17 -9.23
C ARG A 491 -6.28 10.67 -9.06
N ARG A 492 -6.69 11.40 -10.12
CA ARG A 492 -7.01 12.84 -10.04
C ARG A 492 -8.22 13.13 -9.16
N ASP A 493 -9.25 12.29 -9.22
CA ASP A 493 -10.45 12.48 -8.39
C ASP A 493 -10.17 12.20 -6.90
N LEU A 494 -9.40 11.15 -6.60
CA LEU A 494 -8.89 10.89 -5.24
C LEU A 494 -7.96 12.02 -4.76
N GLU A 495 -7.07 12.54 -5.62
CA GLU A 495 -6.18 13.66 -5.31
C GLU A 495 -6.97 14.94 -4.99
N ARG A 496 -8.07 15.22 -5.71
CA ARG A 496 -8.94 16.37 -5.43
C ARG A 496 -9.50 16.35 -4.01
N VAL A 497 -9.93 15.18 -3.53
CA VAL A 497 -10.46 15.01 -2.16
C VAL A 497 -9.33 14.99 -1.11
N THR A 498 -8.26 14.24 -1.37
CA THR A 498 -7.20 13.99 -0.39
C THR A 498 -6.17 15.12 -0.25
N SER A 499 -5.94 15.91 -1.29
CA SER A 499 -5.05 17.10 -1.23
C SER A 499 -5.55 18.14 -0.23
N THR A 500 -6.87 18.33 -0.11
CA THR A 500 -7.47 19.23 0.89
C THR A 500 -7.13 18.75 2.31
N LEU A 501 -7.32 17.46 2.61
CA LEU A 501 -6.94 16.86 3.90
C LEU A 501 -5.44 17.05 4.20
N ALA A 502 -4.57 16.74 3.24
CA ALA A 502 -3.12 16.83 3.41
C ALA A 502 -2.64 18.27 3.62
N ASN A 503 -3.14 19.22 2.81
CA ASN A 503 -2.79 20.64 2.93
C ASN A 503 -3.29 21.24 4.25
N THR A 504 -4.49 20.88 4.72
CA THR A 504 -4.97 21.36 6.02
C THR A 504 -4.17 20.77 7.18
N ALA A 505 -3.77 19.49 7.10
CA ALA A 505 -2.92 18.88 8.11
C ALA A 505 -1.49 19.45 8.16
N ALA A 506 -0.90 19.78 7.01
CA ALA A 506 0.49 20.20 6.90
C ALA A 506 0.71 21.73 6.86
N VAL A 507 -0.34 22.54 6.67
CA VAL A 507 -0.26 24.01 6.61
C VAL A 507 -1.27 24.69 7.53
N PHE A 508 -2.58 24.52 7.28
CA PHE A 508 -3.59 25.31 8.00
C PHE A 508 -3.70 24.97 9.49
N GLY A 509 -3.66 23.68 9.87
CA GLY A 509 -3.63 23.22 11.25
C GLY A 509 -2.42 23.76 12.04
N PRO A 510 -1.19 23.62 11.50
CA PRO A 510 0.00 24.28 12.04
C PRO A 510 -0.12 25.79 12.22
N LEU A 511 -0.64 26.50 11.21
CA LEU A 511 -0.80 27.95 11.26
C LEU A 511 -1.77 28.38 12.37
N VAL A 512 -2.96 27.75 12.42
CA VAL A 512 -4.00 28.03 13.42
C VAL A 512 -3.55 27.59 14.82
N GLY A 513 -2.84 26.46 14.93
CA GLY A 513 -2.29 25.98 16.18
C GLY A 513 -1.26 26.95 16.77
N GLY A 514 -0.30 27.41 15.97
CA GLY A 514 0.69 28.41 16.40
C GLY A 514 0.03 29.72 16.82
N ALA A 515 -0.89 30.24 15.99
CA ALA A 515 -1.66 31.46 16.28
C ALA A 515 -2.46 31.37 17.59
N THR A 516 -3.12 30.23 17.84
CA THR A 516 -3.93 30.04 19.05
C THR A 516 -3.06 30.04 20.31
N VAL A 517 -1.88 29.44 20.26
CA VAL A 517 -0.97 29.39 21.41
C VAL A 517 -0.44 30.79 21.75
N THR A 518 -0.10 31.62 20.75
CA THR A 518 0.27 33.02 20.99
C THR A 518 -0.87 33.82 21.63
N LEU A 519 -2.12 33.65 21.16
CA LEU A 519 -3.28 34.31 21.77
C LEU A 519 -3.46 33.87 23.24
N ALA A 520 -3.23 32.60 23.55
CA ALA A 520 -3.25 32.09 24.92
C ALA A 520 -2.11 32.67 25.79
N GLU A 521 -0.90 32.80 25.24
CA GLU A 521 0.25 33.43 25.90
C GLU A 521 -0.07 34.88 26.29
N GLN A 522 -0.61 35.68 25.39
CA GLN A 522 -0.97 37.08 25.68
C GLN A 522 -2.13 37.22 26.65
N MET A 523 -3.22 36.45 26.48
CA MET A 523 -4.34 36.46 27.44
C MET A 523 -3.92 36.09 28.86
N SER A 524 -2.88 35.27 29.02
CA SER A 524 -2.30 34.92 30.33
C SER A 524 -1.33 35.96 30.91
N THR A 525 -0.83 36.88 30.07
CA THR A 525 0.14 37.92 30.46
C THR A 525 -0.55 39.22 30.83
N ASP A 526 -1.55 39.64 30.06
CA ASP A 526 -2.26 40.93 30.21
C ASP A 526 -3.65 40.80 30.87
N GLY A 527 -4.15 39.57 31.07
CA GLY A 527 -5.47 39.30 31.62
C GLY A 527 -5.52 39.25 33.16
N PRO A 528 -6.63 39.70 33.80
CA PRO A 528 -6.83 39.57 35.25
C PRO A 528 -7.18 38.13 35.70
N LEU A 529 -7.13 37.16 34.80
CA LEU A 529 -7.48 35.75 35.03
C LEU A 529 -6.21 34.91 34.94
N THR A 530 -5.82 34.29 36.04
CA THR A 530 -4.78 33.25 36.03
C THR A 530 -5.30 32.06 35.22
N ALA A 531 -4.76 31.85 34.02
CA ALA A 531 -5.10 30.70 33.21
C ALA A 531 -4.79 29.40 33.98
N ALA A 532 -5.77 28.49 34.09
CA ALA A 532 -5.63 27.21 34.79
C ALA A 532 -4.60 26.25 34.15
N VAL A 533 -4.08 26.61 32.97
CA VAL A 533 -3.10 25.86 32.19
C VAL A 533 -1.99 26.82 31.76
N SER A 534 -0.73 26.43 31.97
CA SER A 534 0.41 27.25 31.50
C SER A 534 0.47 27.26 29.96
N PRO A 535 0.70 28.42 29.33
CA PRO A 535 0.71 28.51 27.86
C PRO A 535 1.73 27.57 27.21
N ALA A 536 2.89 27.37 27.83
CA ALA A 536 3.90 26.42 27.36
C ALA A 536 3.37 24.97 27.31
N ALA A 537 2.59 24.54 28.31
CA ALA A 537 2.02 23.19 28.31
C ALA A 537 0.89 23.03 27.28
N LEU A 538 0.09 24.09 27.08
CA LEU A 538 -0.89 24.14 25.99
C LEU A 538 -0.19 24.10 24.62
N GLY A 539 0.91 24.85 24.46
CA GLY A 539 1.72 24.88 23.24
C GLY A 539 2.33 23.52 22.88
N LEU A 540 2.82 22.78 23.88
CA LEU A 540 3.29 21.41 23.70
C LEU A 540 2.16 20.47 23.23
N ALA A 541 0.98 20.54 23.85
CA ALA A 541 -0.17 19.71 23.48
C ALA A 541 -0.68 20.04 22.05
N VAL A 542 -0.98 21.31 21.78
CA VAL A 542 -1.43 21.74 20.44
C VAL A 542 -0.40 21.42 19.36
N GLY A 543 0.89 21.62 19.66
CA GLY A 543 1.98 21.26 18.76
C GLY A 543 2.07 19.76 18.50
N ALA A 544 2.00 18.92 19.53
CA ALA A 544 2.03 17.47 19.41
C ALA A 544 0.83 16.92 18.61
N TYR A 545 -0.38 17.40 18.91
CA TYR A 545 -1.59 17.10 18.17
C TYR A 545 -1.44 17.43 16.68
N VAL A 546 -0.98 18.65 16.35
CA VAL A 546 -0.81 19.09 14.96
C VAL A 546 0.23 18.26 14.20
N MET A 547 1.38 17.94 14.80
CA MET A 547 2.39 17.09 14.14
C MET A 547 1.84 15.67 13.91
N THR A 548 1.07 15.14 14.87
CA THR A 548 0.38 13.86 14.75
C THR A 548 -0.65 13.89 13.62
N LEU A 549 -1.43 14.97 13.52
CA LEU A 549 -2.40 15.18 12.44
C LEU A 549 -1.72 15.22 11.06
N ALA A 550 -0.60 15.94 10.94
CA ALA A 550 0.22 15.98 9.73
C ALA A 550 0.70 14.58 9.31
N VAL A 551 1.11 13.73 10.25
CA VAL A 551 1.49 12.33 9.98
C VAL A 551 0.29 11.49 9.55
N VAL A 552 -0.80 11.49 10.33
CA VAL A 552 -1.96 10.60 10.11
C VAL A 552 -2.68 10.94 8.81
N LEU A 553 -2.98 12.21 8.56
CA LEU A 553 -3.73 12.61 7.36
C LEU A 553 -2.87 12.55 6.09
N THR A 554 -1.57 12.81 6.16
CA THR A 554 -0.68 12.59 5.01
C THR A 554 -0.54 11.09 4.70
N THR A 555 -0.52 10.24 5.73
CA THR A 555 -0.53 8.77 5.56
C THR A 555 -1.82 8.30 4.90
N LEU A 556 -2.98 8.79 5.36
CA LEU A 556 -4.28 8.48 4.75
C LEU A 556 -4.36 8.96 3.29
N ALA A 557 -4.05 10.24 3.04
CA ALA A 557 -4.08 10.83 1.69
C ALA A 557 -3.20 10.02 0.72
N THR A 558 -1.98 9.70 1.14
CA THR A 558 -1.04 8.87 0.35
C THR A 558 -1.55 7.44 0.16
N GLY A 559 -2.11 6.83 1.20
CA GLY A 559 -2.64 5.46 1.15
C GLY A 559 -3.86 5.32 0.25
N LEU A 560 -4.71 6.34 0.16
CA LEU A 560 -5.85 6.39 -0.75
C LEU A 560 -5.38 6.63 -2.20
N GLU A 561 -4.59 7.69 -2.44
CA GLU A 561 -4.11 8.06 -3.79
C GLU A 561 -3.21 6.97 -4.41
N ARG A 562 -2.18 6.52 -3.67
CA ARG A 562 -1.07 5.69 -4.20
C ARG A 562 -0.98 4.29 -3.60
N GLY A 563 -1.81 3.96 -2.63
CA GLY A 563 -1.69 2.71 -1.86
C GLY A 563 -0.69 2.82 -0.70
N LEU A 564 -0.79 1.89 0.25
CA LEU A 564 0.06 1.84 1.44
C LEU A 564 1.41 1.17 1.14
N ASP A 565 2.40 1.97 0.80
CA ASP A 565 3.82 1.60 0.77
C ASP A 565 4.62 2.38 1.82
N ARG A 566 5.51 1.70 2.55
CA ARG A 566 6.28 2.28 3.67
C ARG A 566 7.17 3.44 3.23
N SER A 567 7.74 3.38 2.03
CA SER A 567 8.65 4.41 1.51
C SER A 567 7.91 5.58 0.85
N LEU A 568 6.79 5.34 0.15
CA LEU A 568 5.93 6.42 -0.34
C LEU A 568 5.31 7.23 0.82
N VAL A 569 4.75 6.54 1.81
CA VAL A 569 4.21 7.16 3.02
C VAL A 569 5.33 7.87 3.77
N GLY A 570 6.47 7.21 4.02
CA GLY A 570 7.59 7.79 4.73
C GLY A 570 8.12 9.08 4.08
N TYR A 571 8.32 9.10 2.76
CA TYR A 571 8.79 10.29 2.04
C TYR A 571 7.79 11.45 2.10
N ARG A 572 6.49 11.18 1.89
CA ARG A 572 5.45 12.23 1.95
C ARG A 572 5.22 12.74 3.37
N VAL A 573 5.14 11.86 4.37
CA VAL A 573 5.06 12.22 5.80
C VAL A 573 6.29 13.04 6.20
N GLY A 574 7.48 12.68 5.71
CA GLY A 574 8.70 13.45 5.96
C GLY A 574 8.60 14.90 5.46
N ARG A 575 8.12 15.09 4.23
CA ARG A 575 7.85 16.44 3.68
C ARG A 575 6.76 17.19 4.47
N ALA A 576 5.68 16.52 4.85
CA ALA A 576 4.58 17.11 5.60
C ALA A 576 4.99 17.53 7.02
N LEU A 577 5.82 16.74 7.70
CA LEU A 577 6.39 17.09 9.02
C LEU A 577 7.31 18.30 8.94
N CYS A 578 8.19 18.38 7.92
CA CYS A 578 9.02 19.57 7.72
C CYS A 578 8.17 20.83 7.49
N LEU A 579 7.13 20.73 6.65
CA LEU A 579 6.21 21.83 6.37
C LEU A 579 5.41 22.24 7.61
N ALA A 580 4.84 21.27 8.33
CA ALA A 580 4.09 21.51 9.55
C ALA A 580 4.96 22.18 10.64
N ALA A 581 6.19 21.70 10.84
CA ALA A 581 7.13 22.30 11.78
C ALA A 581 7.46 23.76 11.44
N THR A 582 7.74 24.08 10.16
CA THR A 582 8.03 25.47 9.76
C THR A 582 6.80 26.37 9.84
N VAL A 583 5.63 25.88 9.43
CA VAL A 583 4.38 26.68 9.45
C VAL A 583 3.86 26.89 10.88
N PHE A 584 4.04 25.93 11.80
CA PHE A 584 3.70 26.11 13.22
C PHE A 584 4.52 27.23 13.87
N VAL A 585 5.85 27.20 13.66
CA VAL A 585 6.75 28.25 14.16
C VAL A 585 6.46 29.59 13.50
N ALA A 586 6.24 29.62 12.18
CA ALA A 586 5.90 30.84 11.44
C ALA A 586 4.55 31.43 11.89
N GLY A 587 3.56 30.59 12.21
CA GLY A 587 2.29 31.02 12.79
C GLY A 587 2.51 31.70 14.14
N LEU A 588 3.16 31.00 15.08
CA LEU A 588 3.44 31.50 16.43
C LEU A 588 4.24 32.81 16.44
N VAL A 589 5.32 32.89 15.66
CA VAL A 589 6.13 34.12 15.55
C VAL A 589 5.34 35.21 14.83
N GLY A 590 4.65 34.89 13.74
CA GLY A 590 3.90 35.85 12.94
C GLY A 590 2.75 36.51 13.71
N THR A 591 2.01 35.77 14.53
CA THR A 591 0.99 36.36 15.41
C THR A 591 1.60 37.17 16.55
N GLY A 592 2.75 36.76 17.09
CA GLY A 592 3.43 37.49 18.16
C GLY A 592 4.05 38.84 17.73
N TRP A 593 3.99 39.17 16.44
CA TRP A 593 4.37 40.48 15.88
C TRP A 593 3.15 41.34 15.51
N LEU A 594 1.96 40.74 15.42
CA LEU A 594 0.72 41.41 14.98
C LEU A 594 -0.17 41.87 16.14
N VAL A 595 0.01 41.26 17.32
CA VAL A 595 -0.71 41.57 18.55
C VAL A 595 0.32 41.98 19.60
#